data_AF-A0A484LNG1-F1
#
_entry.id   AF-A0A484LNG1-F1
#
_cell.length_a   1.000
_cell.length_b   1.000
_cell.length_c   1.000
_cell.angle_alpha   90.00
_cell.angle_beta   90.00
_cell.angle_gamma   90.00
#
_symmetry.space_group_name_H-M   'P 1'
#
loop_
_entity.id
_entity.type
_entity.pdbx_description
1 polymer ?
#
loop_
_entity_poly.entity_id
_entity_poly.type
_entity_poly.pdbx_seq_one_letter_code
_entity_poly.pdbx_strand_id
1 'polypeptide(L)'
;MKADFCWVEETKDQTPFTLKRKRSFKSKKLEFIGWGSRPLIEFLQSIGKDTNREYSRHEVNAIVIDYVHSNNLLNPQKKKRILCDEILRTLFGKKSIPRIKVYELLEKHFIENQDDSEEENSSSEEDADEETGILIISKEIKTSIHHKKKPQEAPKSCFAALNSENIKLLYLKRSLVQDLLKNQEDFDDKLVGSFVRIKSDPYDFLQKNSHQLQQVTGVKKTVGSVNACMETYLQLSNWLRDAPISLLSDDDFTLEECEDLRERVKAGLLKRPTVVDFELKAHVLHEDITKHWINREIALLQRRINHANEKGRRREYPLLFKLL
;
A
#
# COMPACT_ATOMS: atom_id res chain seq x y z
N MET A 1 -63.44 -39.84 36.42
CA MET A 1 -62.66 -41.00 35.91
C MET A 1 -62.20 -40.64 34.50
N LYS A 2 -60.94 -40.74 34.11
CA LYS A 2 -59.68 -40.96 34.87
C LYS A 2 -58.66 -39.92 34.36
N ALA A 3 -57.82 -39.41 35.24
CA ALA A 3 -56.56 -38.76 34.85
C ALA A 3 -55.49 -39.85 34.61
N ASP A 4 -54.26 -39.42 34.32
CA ASP A 4 -52.94 -40.07 34.57
C ASP A 4 -52.06 -40.07 33.30
N PHE A 5 -50.79 -39.61 33.27
CA PHE A 5 -49.89 -38.88 34.21
C PHE A 5 -48.97 -37.95 33.37
N CYS A 6 -48.63 -36.72 33.80
CA CYS A 6 -47.30 -36.30 34.36
C CYS A 6 -46.06 -36.66 33.51
N TRP A 7 -45.09 -35.77 33.19
CA TRP A 7 -44.37 -34.78 34.02
C TRP A 7 -44.23 -33.40 33.27
N VAL A 8 -44.20 -32.18 33.86
CA VAL A 8 -43.41 -31.59 34.99
C VAL A 8 -41.94 -31.35 34.59
N GLU A 9 -41.27 -30.19 34.77
CA GLU A 9 -41.55 -28.83 35.33
C GLU A 9 -40.53 -27.82 34.71
N GLU A 10 -40.49 -26.50 34.90
CA GLU A 10 -41.30 -25.53 35.68
C GLU A 10 -41.53 -24.21 34.86
N THR A 11 -41.03 -23.03 35.28
CA THR A 11 -41.50 -21.72 34.75
C THR A 11 -40.48 -20.62 34.40
N LYS A 12 -40.98 -19.71 33.56
CA LYS A 12 -40.54 -18.33 33.36
C LYS A 12 -40.24 -17.62 34.69
N ASP A 13 -39.29 -16.69 34.66
CA ASP A 13 -39.56 -15.37 35.24
C ASP A 13 -38.86 -14.25 34.45
N GLN A 14 -39.47 -13.06 34.47
CA GLN A 14 -38.97 -11.86 33.80
C GLN A 14 -38.32 -10.89 34.81
N THR A 15 -37.72 -9.83 34.26
CA THR A 15 -37.20 -8.62 34.94
C THR A 15 -35.80 -8.74 35.59
N PRO A 16 -35.12 -7.61 35.79
CA PRO A 16 -34.85 -6.59 34.78
C PRO A 16 -33.33 -6.40 34.57
N PHE A 17 -32.96 -5.61 33.56
CA PHE A 17 -31.57 -5.23 33.29
C PHE A 17 -30.92 -4.61 34.53
N THR A 18 -30.10 -5.40 35.25
CA THR A 18 -29.24 -4.85 36.29
C THR A 18 -28.09 -4.11 35.62
N LEU A 19 -28.05 -2.79 35.81
CA LEU A 19 -26.92 -1.92 35.48
C LEU A 19 -25.70 -2.33 36.31
N LYS A 20 -25.04 -3.43 35.91
CA LYS A 20 -23.68 -3.73 36.34
C LYS A 20 -22.78 -2.66 35.75
N ARG A 21 -22.60 -1.58 36.53
CA ARG A 21 -21.64 -0.51 36.30
C ARG A 21 -20.36 -1.12 35.73
N LYS A 22 -20.07 -0.87 34.45
CA LYS A 22 -18.71 -0.99 33.94
C LYS A 22 -17.89 -0.06 34.82
N ARG A 23 -17.14 -0.62 35.78
CA ARG A 23 -16.00 0.10 36.35
C ARG A 23 -15.10 0.35 35.16
N SER A 24 -15.05 1.59 34.70
CA SER A 24 -13.97 1.99 33.81
C SER A 24 -12.69 1.71 34.58
N PHE A 25 -11.94 0.71 34.13
CA PHE A 25 -10.51 0.76 34.29
C PHE A 25 -10.08 1.95 33.45
N LYS A 26 -10.11 3.15 34.07
CA LYS A 26 -9.30 4.28 33.61
C LYS A 26 -7.93 3.69 33.38
N SER A 27 -7.44 3.72 32.14
CA SER A 27 -6.06 3.41 31.85
C SER A 27 -5.23 4.26 32.79
N LYS A 28 -4.57 3.60 33.76
CA LYS A 28 -3.69 4.33 34.68
C LYS A 28 -2.65 5.00 33.79
N LYS A 29 -2.49 6.32 33.93
CA LYS A 29 -1.41 7.07 33.30
C LYS A 29 -0.13 6.26 33.55
N LEU A 30 0.54 5.83 32.48
CA LEU A 30 1.73 4.99 32.61
C LEU A 30 2.74 5.79 33.43
N GLU A 31 3.13 5.24 34.58
CA GLU A 31 4.23 5.79 35.37
C GLU A 31 5.51 5.48 34.60
N PHE A 32 6.32 6.50 34.28
CA PHE A 32 7.61 6.34 33.61
C PHE A 32 8.75 6.45 34.62
N ILE A 33 9.78 5.64 34.43
CA ILE A 33 10.99 5.59 35.26
C ILE A 33 12.18 5.71 34.30
N GLY A 34 12.82 6.87 34.29
CA GLY A 34 13.87 7.19 33.32
C GLY A 34 13.30 7.28 31.89
N TRP A 35 13.82 6.45 30.99
CA TRP A 35 13.49 6.43 29.56
C TRP A 35 12.27 5.54 29.20
N GLY A 36 11.84 4.67 30.11
CA GLY A 36 10.82 3.65 29.86
C GLY A 36 9.69 3.64 30.89
N SER A 37 8.54 3.08 30.51
CA SER A 37 7.42 2.88 31.45
C SER A 37 7.81 1.89 32.56
N ARG A 38 7.23 2.05 33.76
CA ARG A 38 7.45 1.19 34.93
C ARG A 38 7.30 -0.32 34.60
N PRO A 39 6.27 -0.79 33.88
CA PRO A 39 6.16 -2.20 33.49
C PRO A 39 7.30 -2.70 32.59
N LEU A 40 7.87 -1.82 31.75
CA LEU A 40 9.02 -2.15 30.89
C LEU A 40 10.33 -2.25 31.69
N ILE A 41 10.54 -1.33 32.64
CA ILE A 41 11.69 -1.34 33.53
C ILE A 41 11.65 -2.57 34.46
N GLU A 42 10.48 -2.89 35.01
CA GLU A 42 10.24 -4.09 35.83
C GLU A 42 10.45 -5.39 35.03
N PHE A 43 9.99 -5.45 33.78
CA PHE A 43 10.27 -6.56 32.86
C PHE A 43 11.78 -6.75 32.64
N LEU A 44 12.53 -5.68 32.36
CA LEU A 44 13.98 -5.76 32.14
C LEU A 44 14.73 -6.19 33.41
N GLN A 45 14.32 -5.71 34.59
CA GLN A 45 14.86 -6.17 35.88
C GLN A 45 14.58 -7.67 36.12
N SER A 46 13.39 -8.16 35.79
CA SER A 46 13.03 -9.58 35.94
C SER A 46 13.88 -10.53 35.08
N ILE A 47 14.43 -10.02 33.97
CA ILE A 47 15.32 -10.75 33.05
C ILE A 47 16.81 -10.56 33.44
N GLY A 48 17.10 -9.69 34.40
CA GLY A 48 18.47 -9.37 34.82
C GLY A 48 19.22 -8.50 33.80
N LYS A 49 18.53 -7.54 33.16
CA LYS A 49 19.13 -6.52 32.28
C LYS A 49 19.32 -5.20 33.01
N ASP A 50 20.42 -4.52 32.71
CA ASP A 50 20.81 -3.26 33.37
C ASP A 50 19.88 -2.10 33.00
N THR A 51 18.93 -1.76 33.87
CA THR A 51 17.98 -0.66 33.63
C THR A 51 18.61 0.74 33.71
N ASN A 52 19.88 0.83 34.12
CA ASN A 52 20.67 2.07 34.12
C ASN A 52 21.14 2.48 32.71
N ARG A 53 21.08 1.56 31.74
CA ARG A 53 21.39 1.85 30.33
C ARG A 53 20.08 2.04 29.56
N GLU A 54 20.06 3.05 28.70
CA GLU A 54 19.00 3.24 27.71
C GLU A 54 19.12 2.16 26.62
N TYR A 55 18.04 1.40 26.40
CA TYR A 55 17.94 0.45 25.30
C TYR A 55 17.07 1.01 24.19
N SER A 56 17.49 0.83 22.94
CA SER A 56 16.64 1.15 21.78
C SER A 56 15.42 0.23 21.69
N ARG A 57 14.35 0.70 21.03
CA ARG A 57 13.14 -0.09 20.78
C ARG A 57 13.43 -1.44 20.10
N HIS A 58 14.44 -1.49 19.23
CA HIS A 58 14.89 -2.70 18.55
C HIS A 58 15.57 -3.70 19.49
N GLU A 59 16.44 -3.23 20.39
CA GLU A 59 17.09 -4.07 21.42
C GLU A 59 16.05 -4.62 22.40
N VAL A 60 15.11 -3.79 22.88
CA VAL A 60 14.01 -4.25 23.76
C VAL A 60 13.14 -5.29 23.06
N ASN A 61 12.77 -5.06 21.80
CA ASN A 61 12.01 -6.05 21.02
C ASN A 61 12.78 -7.37 20.85
N ALA A 62 14.09 -7.34 20.63
CA ALA A 62 14.91 -8.55 20.60
C ALA A 62 14.88 -9.28 21.96
N ILE A 63 15.09 -8.57 23.08
CA ILE A 63 15.03 -9.13 24.44
C ILE A 63 13.67 -9.78 24.72
N VAL A 64 12.55 -9.16 24.30
CA VAL A 64 11.20 -9.75 24.44
C VAL A 64 11.04 -11.02 23.61
N ILE A 65 11.54 -11.05 22.38
CA ILE A 65 11.46 -12.24 21.51
C ILE A 65 12.33 -13.38 22.05
N ASP A 66 13.54 -13.08 22.52
CA ASP A 66 14.44 -14.05 23.14
C ASP A 66 13.83 -14.63 24.41
N TYR A 67 13.26 -13.79 25.29
CA TYR A 67 12.54 -14.22 26.49
C TYR A 67 11.36 -15.15 26.16
N VAL A 68 10.58 -14.82 25.12
CA VAL A 68 9.45 -15.65 24.64
C VAL A 68 9.93 -17.00 24.11
N HIS A 69 11.09 -17.05 23.47
CA HIS A 69 11.71 -18.30 23.02
C HIS A 69 12.25 -19.13 24.21
N SER A 70 13.00 -18.51 25.13
CA SER A 70 13.57 -19.19 26.31
C SER A 70 12.51 -19.82 27.22
N ASN A 71 11.36 -19.16 27.37
CA ASN A 71 10.25 -19.64 28.19
C ASN A 71 9.20 -20.45 27.42
N ASN A 72 9.45 -20.77 26.14
CA ASN A 72 8.55 -21.54 25.26
C ASN A 72 7.10 -20.99 25.19
N LEU A 73 6.94 -19.66 25.26
CA LEU A 73 5.64 -18.98 25.33
C LEU A 73 4.91 -18.90 23.96
N LEU A 74 5.35 -19.66 22.97
CA LEU A 74 4.74 -19.76 21.65
C LEU A 74 3.64 -20.82 21.66
N ASN A 75 2.45 -20.47 21.17
CA ASN A 75 1.36 -21.43 21.08
C ASN A 75 1.72 -22.56 20.06
N PRO A 76 1.73 -23.85 20.46
CA PRO A 76 2.17 -24.94 19.60
C PRO A 76 1.24 -25.17 18.39
N GLN A 77 -0.05 -24.84 18.49
CA GLN A 77 -1.00 -24.91 17.38
C GLN A 77 -0.96 -23.66 16.49
N LYS A 78 -0.86 -22.46 17.10
CA LYS A 78 -0.82 -21.17 16.38
C LYS A 78 0.55 -20.50 16.56
N LYS A 79 1.60 -21.01 15.89
CA LYS A 79 3.03 -20.55 15.95
C LYS A 79 3.28 -19.04 15.75
N LYS A 80 2.28 -18.28 15.29
CA LYS A 80 2.32 -16.81 15.11
C LYS A 80 1.85 -16.03 16.35
N ARG A 81 1.35 -16.70 17.40
CA ARG A 81 0.86 -16.08 18.65
C ARG A 81 1.71 -16.46 19.85
N ILE A 82 1.94 -15.45 20.68
CA ILE A 82 2.57 -15.53 22.00
C ILE A 82 1.43 -15.63 23.03
N LEU A 83 1.62 -16.51 24.02
CA LEU A 83 0.80 -16.57 25.23
C LEU A 83 1.52 -15.77 26.31
N CYS A 84 0.86 -14.74 26.85
CA CYS A 84 1.51 -13.86 27.82
C CYS A 84 1.51 -14.53 29.19
N ASP A 85 2.70 -14.76 29.72
CA ASP A 85 2.92 -15.11 31.12
C ASP A 85 2.62 -13.90 32.03
N GLU A 86 2.88 -14.03 33.33
CA GLU A 86 2.53 -12.99 34.30
C GLU A 86 3.33 -11.69 34.09
N ILE A 87 4.56 -11.81 33.60
CA ILE A 87 5.46 -10.67 33.36
C ILE A 87 5.05 -9.95 32.06
N LEU A 88 4.86 -10.67 30.95
CA LEU A 88 4.38 -10.09 29.68
C LEU A 88 2.95 -9.55 29.80
N ARG A 89 2.10 -10.16 30.65
CA ARG A 89 0.77 -9.64 30.98
C ARG A 89 0.85 -8.34 31.79
N THR A 90 1.88 -8.15 32.60
CA THR A 90 2.13 -6.89 33.32
C THR A 90 2.65 -5.81 32.38
N LEU A 91 3.51 -6.16 31.42
CA LEU A 91 3.99 -5.26 30.36
C LEU A 91 2.86 -4.82 29.43
N PHE A 92 2.18 -5.76 28.76
CA PHE A 92 1.25 -5.45 27.66
C PHE A 92 -0.24 -5.45 28.03
N GLY A 93 -0.62 -5.89 29.24
CA GLY A 93 -2.02 -5.96 29.69
C GLY A 93 -2.90 -7.01 28.99
N LYS A 94 -2.38 -7.75 27.99
CA LYS A 94 -3.13 -8.73 27.19
C LYS A 94 -2.78 -10.19 27.57
N LYS A 95 -3.70 -11.12 27.30
CA LYS A 95 -3.51 -12.58 27.54
C LYS A 95 -2.76 -13.30 26.41
N SER A 96 -2.91 -12.83 25.18
CA SER A 96 -2.21 -13.36 24.01
C SER A 96 -1.97 -12.24 22.99
N ILE A 97 -0.81 -12.27 22.34
CA ILE A 97 -0.35 -11.22 21.42
C ILE A 97 0.20 -11.89 20.15
N PRO A 98 -0.16 -11.42 18.94
CA PRO A 98 0.49 -11.88 17.71
C PRO A 98 1.93 -11.34 17.65
N ARG A 99 2.91 -12.20 17.31
CA ARG A 99 4.35 -11.89 17.35
C ARG A 99 4.74 -10.59 16.62
N ILE A 100 4.02 -10.25 15.56
CA ILE A 100 4.28 -9.06 14.73
C ILE A 100 3.93 -7.76 15.48
N LYS A 101 2.88 -7.75 16.33
CA LYS A 101 2.44 -6.55 17.08
C LYS A 101 3.33 -6.24 18.30
N VAL A 102 4.34 -7.05 18.64
CA VAL A 102 5.20 -6.81 19.82
C VAL A 102 5.93 -5.47 19.71
N TYR A 103 6.54 -5.20 18.55
CA TYR A 103 7.26 -3.95 18.29
C TYR A 103 6.36 -2.71 18.35
N GLU A 104 5.12 -2.83 17.85
CA GLU A 104 4.08 -1.79 17.88
C GLU A 104 3.57 -1.53 19.31
N LEU A 105 3.30 -2.60 20.08
CA LEU A 105 2.85 -2.45 21.46
C LEU A 105 3.92 -1.83 22.36
N LEU A 106 5.20 -2.13 22.11
CA LEU A 106 6.33 -1.53 22.84
C LEU A 106 6.43 -0.01 22.67
N GLU A 107 5.97 0.57 21.55
CA GLU A 107 6.05 2.02 21.26
C GLU A 107 5.48 2.89 22.40
N LYS A 108 4.36 2.46 22.98
CA LYS A 108 3.66 3.16 24.08
C LYS A 108 4.41 3.15 25.41
N HIS A 109 5.49 2.38 25.51
CA HIS A 109 6.30 2.22 26.72
C HIS A 109 7.60 3.05 26.68
N PHE A 110 7.86 3.81 25.62
CA PHE A 110 9.01 4.72 25.48
C PHE A 110 8.57 6.18 25.58
N ILE A 111 9.29 6.98 26.38
CA ILE A 111 8.95 8.38 26.64
C ILE A 111 8.98 9.26 25.38
N GLU A 112 9.86 8.96 24.42
CA GLU A 112 10.01 9.71 23.16
C GLU A 112 8.77 9.69 22.24
N ASN A 113 7.80 8.82 22.52
CA ASN A 113 6.61 8.61 21.68
C ASN A 113 5.32 9.08 22.36
N GLN A 114 5.44 9.83 23.46
CA GLN A 114 4.31 10.50 24.09
C GLN A 114 4.09 11.87 23.44
N ASP A 115 3.45 11.87 22.25
CA ASP A 115 2.73 13.07 21.79
C ASP A 115 1.49 13.25 22.69
N ASP A 116 1.32 14.44 23.29
CA ASP A 116 0.22 14.79 24.22
C ASP A 116 -1.15 14.94 23.52
N SER A 117 -1.39 14.22 22.42
CA SER A 117 -2.69 14.15 21.76
C SER A 117 -3.56 13.06 22.38
N GLU A 118 -4.39 13.45 23.36
CA GLU A 118 -5.49 12.63 23.88
C GLU A 118 -6.58 12.41 22.80
N GLU A 119 -6.39 11.44 21.89
CA GLU A 119 -7.49 10.91 21.08
C GLU A 119 -7.75 9.42 21.36
N GLU A 120 -8.93 9.16 21.92
CA GLU A 120 -9.42 7.83 22.29
C GLU A 120 -9.72 6.99 21.03
N ASN A 121 -8.84 6.05 20.67
CA ASN A 121 -9.22 4.93 19.81
C ASN A 121 -9.20 3.60 20.59
N SER A 122 -10.27 3.39 21.35
CA SER A 122 -10.53 2.15 22.09
C SER A 122 -10.92 1.00 21.14
N SER A 123 -9.94 0.41 20.45
CA SER A 123 -10.14 -0.85 19.74
C SER A 123 -10.19 -2.02 20.73
N SER A 124 -11.41 -2.36 21.16
CA SER A 124 -11.71 -3.59 21.87
C SER A 124 -11.69 -4.77 20.90
N GLU A 125 -10.56 -5.47 20.82
CA GLU A 125 -10.46 -6.78 20.17
C GLU A 125 -11.19 -7.82 21.04
N GLU A 126 -12.39 -8.25 20.64
CA GLU A 126 -12.99 -9.49 21.14
C GLU A 126 -12.45 -10.68 20.33
N ASP A 127 -12.07 -11.77 21.02
CA ASP A 127 -11.55 -12.98 20.37
C ASP A 127 -12.71 -13.77 19.73
N ALA A 128 -12.78 -13.80 18.40
CA ALA A 128 -13.52 -14.79 17.61
C ALA A 128 -12.66 -15.26 16.43
N ASP A 129 -12.66 -16.56 16.14
CA ASP A 129 -11.94 -17.15 15.01
C ASP A 129 -12.74 -17.02 13.70
N GLU A 130 -12.03 -17.25 12.59
CA GLU A 130 -12.53 -17.68 11.26
C GLU A 130 -12.76 -16.63 10.14
N GLU A 131 -11.87 -16.74 9.14
CA GLU A 131 -11.93 -16.57 7.69
C GLU A 131 -12.85 -15.56 6.94
N THR A 132 -12.25 -14.97 5.89
CA THR A 132 -12.84 -14.29 4.71
C THR A 132 -13.61 -12.96 4.89
N GLY A 133 -13.30 -11.99 4.02
CA GLY A 133 -14.16 -10.82 3.77
C GLY A 133 -13.42 -9.54 3.41
N ILE A 134 -13.29 -9.24 2.11
CA ILE A 134 -12.92 -7.91 1.63
C ILE A 134 -14.11 -6.96 1.86
N LEU A 135 -13.92 -5.84 2.55
CA LEU A 135 -14.78 -4.66 2.36
C LEU A 135 -13.98 -3.35 2.38
N ILE A 136 -14.22 -2.58 1.31
CA ILE A 136 -13.73 -1.22 1.08
C ILE A 136 -14.60 -0.26 1.88
N ILE A 137 -14.00 0.68 2.62
CA ILE A 137 -14.68 1.94 2.95
C ILE A 137 -13.75 3.11 2.64
N SER A 138 -14.05 3.78 1.53
CA SER A 138 -13.59 5.12 1.22
C SER A 138 -14.14 6.12 2.25
N LYS A 139 -13.28 7.03 2.74
CA LYS A 139 -13.71 8.30 3.30
C LYS A 139 -12.82 9.42 2.81
N GLU A 140 -13.46 10.50 2.40
CA GLU A 140 -12.85 11.55 1.59
C GLU A 140 -12.06 12.55 2.43
N ILE A 141 -10.95 12.96 1.84
CA ILE A 141 -10.24 14.23 1.98
C ILE A 141 -11.06 15.31 2.73
N LYS A 142 -10.54 15.74 3.89
CA LYS A 142 -10.66 17.14 4.31
C LYS A 142 -9.26 17.70 4.60
N THR A 143 -8.98 18.79 3.90
CA THR A 143 -7.72 19.52 3.91
C THR A 143 -7.40 20.12 5.28
N SER A 144 -6.18 19.94 5.76
CA SER A 144 -5.51 20.95 6.58
C SER A 144 -4.06 21.08 6.16
N ILE A 145 -3.57 22.31 6.08
CA ILE A 145 -2.24 22.68 5.59
C ILE A 145 -1.34 22.94 6.81
N HIS A 146 -0.03 22.67 6.64
CA HIS A 146 1.07 22.74 7.62
C HIS A 146 1.24 21.46 8.48
N HIS A 147 2.45 20.94 8.69
CA HIS A 147 3.79 21.50 8.42
C HIS A 147 4.65 20.61 7.51
N LYS A 148 5.42 21.24 6.60
CA LYS A 148 6.55 20.60 5.92
C LYS A 148 7.67 20.29 6.92
N LYS A 149 7.66 19.10 7.54
CA LYS A 149 8.92 18.48 7.98
C LYS A 149 9.72 18.16 6.71
N LYS A 150 10.98 18.61 6.63
CA LYS A 150 11.88 18.21 5.54
C LYS A 150 11.94 16.67 5.51
N PRO A 151 11.99 16.02 4.34
CA PRO A 151 12.35 14.61 4.31
C PRO A 151 13.72 14.47 4.98
N GLN A 152 13.85 13.55 5.93
CA GLN A 152 15.17 12.99 6.20
C GLN A 152 15.63 12.36 4.89
N GLU A 153 16.83 12.69 4.42
CA GLU A 153 17.38 12.04 3.23
C GLU A 153 17.35 10.53 3.47
N ALA A 154 16.57 9.80 2.66
CA ALA A 154 16.54 8.36 2.71
C ALA A 154 17.99 7.84 2.54
N PRO A 155 18.37 6.73 3.19
CA PRO A 155 19.69 6.16 3.01
C PRO A 155 19.94 5.96 1.51
N LYS A 156 21.00 6.58 0.98
CA LYS A 156 21.26 6.74 -0.47
C LYS A 156 21.52 5.41 -1.21
N SER A 157 21.41 4.29 -0.51
CA SER A 157 21.55 2.91 -0.99
C SER A 157 20.24 2.10 -1.00
N CYS A 158 19.10 2.69 -0.62
CA CYS A 158 17.81 1.98 -0.66
C CYS A 158 17.28 1.83 -2.09
N PHE A 159 16.84 0.62 -2.45
CA PHE A 159 16.15 0.36 -3.71
C PHE A 159 14.69 0.83 -3.68
N ALA A 160 14.21 1.39 -4.78
CA ALA A 160 12.82 1.81 -4.91
C ALA A 160 11.84 0.63 -4.75
N ALA A 161 10.65 0.92 -4.22
CA ALA A 161 9.53 -0.01 -4.20
C ALA A 161 8.79 0.05 -5.53
N LEU A 162 8.67 -1.10 -6.20
CA LEU A 162 7.91 -1.24 -7.45
C LEU A 162 6.46 -1.60 -7.13
N ASN A 163 5.69 -0.60 -6.71
CA ASN A 163 4.24 -0.66 -6.58
C ASN A 163 3.57 0.12 -7.74
N SER A 164 2.26 -0.04 -7.89
CA SER A 164 1.50 0.61 -8.96
C SER A 164 1.54 2.14 -8.89
N GLU A 165 1.60 2.72 -7.69
CA GLU A 165 1.66 4.16 -7.47
C GLU A 165 2.99 4.76 -7.92
N ASN A 166 4.12 4.19 -7.50
CA ASN A 166 5.44 4.66 -7.91
C ASN A 166 5.65 4.46 -9.41
N ILE A 167 5.25 3.31 -9.97
CA ILE A 167 5.39 3.06 -11.41
C ILE A 167 4.56 4.06 -12.23
N LYS A 168 3.37 4.49 -11.77
CA LYS A 168 2.58 5.54 -12.44
C LYS A 168 3.35 6.86 -12.58
N LEU A 169 4.24 7.21 -11.64
CA LEU A 169 5.06 8.43 -11.71
C LEU A 169 6.10 8.39 -12.85
N LEU A 170 6.43 7.18 -13.34
CA LEU A 170 7.38 6.95 -14.42
C LEU A 170 6.74 6.30 -15.65
N TYR A 171 5.41 6.21 -15.69
CA TYR A 171 4.67 5.52 -16.74
C TYR A 171 4.37 6.43 -17.92
N LEU A 172 4.88 6.09 -19.10
CA LEU A 172 4.68 6.83 -20.34
C LEU A 172 3.72 6.08 -21.27
N LYS A 173 2.58 6.72 -21.55
CA LYS A 173 1.59 6.28 -22.56
C LYS A 173 2.09 6.61 -23.96
N ARG A 174 1.68 5.84 -24.97
CA ARG A 174 2.09 6.05 -26.37
C ARG A 174 1.90 7.50 -26.85
N SER A 175 0.75 8.08 -26.60
CA SER A 175 0.39 9.47 -26.92
C SER A 175 1.37 10.48 -26.31
N LEU A 176 1.73 10.32 -25.05
CA LEU A 176 2.75 11.13 -24.39
C LEU A 176 4.13 10.97 -25.03
N VAL A 177 4.53 9.74 -25.38
CA VAL A 177 5.81 9.49 -26.09
C VAL A 177 5.80 10.16 -27.48
N GLN A 178 4.67 10.15 -28.18
CA GLN A 178 4.51 10.85 -29.47
C GLN A 178 4.50 12.38 -29.34
N ASP A 179 4.01 12.92 -28.23
CA ASP A 179 4.08 14.37 -27.93
C ASP A 179 5.50 14.79 -27.55
N LEU A 180 6.20 14.00 -26.74
CA LEU A 180 7.62 14.22 -26.41
C LEU A 180 8.51 14.16 -27.67
N LEU A 181 8.21 13.30 -28.64
CA LEU A 181 8.97 13.20 -29.91
C LEU A 181 8.92 14.50 -30.74
N LYS A 182 7.92 15.36 -30.53
CA LYS A 182 7.82 16.69 -31.19
C LYS A 182 8.79 17.70 -30.58
N ASN A 183 9.13 17.53 -29.30
CA ASN A 183 10.00 18.41 -28.53
C ASN A 183 11.38 17.76 -28.41
N GLN A 184 12.18 17.84 -29.47
CA GLN A 184 13.38 17.01 -29.65
C GLN A 184 14.49 17.21 -28.60
N GLU A 185 14.50 18.33 -27.87
CA GLU A 185 15.67 18.78 -27.07
C GLU A 185 16.00 17.86 -25.88
N ASP A 186 15.02 17.21 -25.24
CA ASP A 186 15.24 16.30 -24.09
C ASP A 186 14.65 14.89 -24.31
N PHE A 187 14.27 14.52 -25.54
CA PHE A 187 13.45 13.31 -25.77
C PHE A 187 14.09 12.02 -25.23
N ASP A 188 15.36 11.78 -25.54
CA ASP A 188 16.06 10.55 -25.17
C ASP A 188 16.26 10.46 -23.65
N ASP A 189 16.70 11.56 -23.03
CA ASP A 189 16.92 11.66 -21.58
C ASP A 189 15.62 11.57 -20.77
N LYS A 190 14.49 12.04 -21.31
CA LYS A 190 13.17 11.82 -20.71
C LYS A 190 12.69 10.38 -20.90
N LEU A 191 13.02 9.71 -21.99
CA LEU A 191 12.55 8.35 -22.22
C LEU A 191 13.33 7.26 -21.47
N VAL A 192 14.65 7.37 -21.36
CA VAL A 192 15.51 6.35 -20.73
C VAL A 192 15.24 6.23 -19.22
N GLY A 193 15.04 5.01 -18.73
CA GLY A 193 14.70 4.72 -17.33
C GLY A 193 13.20 4.72 -17.01
N SER A 194 12.36 5.21 -17.94
CA SER A 194 10.90 5.26 -17.81
C SER A 194 10.25 3.90 -18.12
N PHE A 195 9.00 3.71 -17.69
CA PHE A 195 8.23 2.49 -17.94
C PHE A 195 7.21 2.70 -19.05
N VAL A 196 7.12 1.74 -19.97
CA VAL A 196 6.14 1.71 -21.06
C VAL A 196 5.37 0.39 -21.05
N ARG A 197 4.11 0.40 -21.52
CA ARG A 197 3.27 -0.80 -21.64
C ARG A 197 3.25 -1.26 -23.09
N ILE A 198 3.61 -2.51 -23.31
CA ILE A 198 3.83 -3.10 -24.64
C ILE A 198 2.90 -4.29 -24.79
N LYS A 199 2.29 -4.43 -25.97
CA LYS A 199 1.49 -5.62 -26.27
C LYS A 199 2.40 -6.84 -26.46
N SER A 200 2.12 -7.90 -25.71
CA SER A 200 2.82 -9.18 -25.83
C SER A 200 2.52 -9.86 -27.16
N ASP A 201 3.40 -10.77 -27.57
CA ASP A 201 3.14 -11.61 -28.74
C ASP A 201 1.94 -12.53 -28.43
N PRO A 202 0.84 -12.49 -29.20
CA PRO A 202 -0.33 -13.33 -28.95
C PRO A 202 -0.05 -14.84 -29.10
N TYR A 203 1.12 -15.23 -29.60
CA TYR A 203 1.56 -16.63 -29.71
C TYR A 203 2.54 -17.06 -28.61
N ASP A 204 2.94 -16.17 -27.69
CA ASP A 204 3.80 -16.51 -26.56
C ASP A 204 2.98 -17.03 -25.35
N PHE A 205 2.71 -18.33 -25.35
CA PHE A 205 1.99 -19.02 -24.26
C PHE A 205 2.73 -19.01 -22.90
N LEU A 206 4.01 -18.62 -22.85
CA LEU A 206 4.72 -18.44 -21.58
C LEU A 206 4.35 -17.10 -20.92
N GLN A 207 3.78 -16.17 -21.67
CA GLN A 207 3.34 -14.88 -21.17
C GLN A 207 1.95 -14.99 -20.52
N LYS A 208 1.87 -14.74 -19.21
CA LYS A 208 0.60 -14.78 -18.45
C LYS A 208 -0.39 -13.68 -18.89
N ASN A 209 0.12 -12.53 -19.34
CA ASN A 209 -0.64 -11.31 -19.58
C ASN A 209 -0.56 -10.88 -21.05
N SER A 210 -1.62 -10.26 -21.57
CA SER A 210 -1.68 -9.76 -22.97
C SER A 210 -0.76 -8.57 -23.26
N HIS A 211 -0.26 -7.91 -22.22
CA HIS A 211 0.68 -6.81 -22.28
C HIS A 211 1.69 -6.95 -21.13
N GLN A 212 2.85 -6.29 -21.26
CA GLN A 212 3.84 -6.19 -20.20
C GLN A 212 4.26 -4.74 -19.97
N LEU A 213 4.60 -4.43 -18.72
CA LEU A 213 5.37 -3.25 -18.36
C LEU A 213 6.86 -3.53 -18.59
N GLN A 214 7.54 -2.62 -19.28
CA GLN A 214 8.97 -2.73 -19.55
C GLN A 214 9.68 -1.40 -19.33
N GLN A 215 10.89 -1.46 -18.76
CA GLN A 215 11.73 -0.29 -18.60
C GLN A 215 12.51 -0.01 -19.88
N VAL A 216 12.46 1.23 -20.36
CA VAL A 216 13.25 1.73 -21.49
C VAL A 216 14.71 1.89 -21.07
N THR A 217 15.63 1.28 -21.83
CA THR A 217 17.08 1.37 -21.59
C THR A 217 17.80 2.28 -22.56
N GLY A 218 17.19 2.58 -23.71
CA GLY A 218 17.80 3.37 -24.77
C GLY A 218 16.80 3.71 -25.87
N VAL A 219 17.18 4.64 -26.74
CA VAL A 219 16.40 5.07 -27.90
C VAL A 219 17.27 4.93 -29.15
N LYS A 220 16.67 4.40 -30.22
CA LYS A 220 17.33 4.20 -31.51
C LYS A 220 16.50 4.86 -32.60
N LYS A 221 17.10 5.80 -33.33
CA LYS A 221 16.47 6.53 -34.43
C LYS A 221 17.02 5.98 -35.75
N THR A 222 16.15 5.55 -36.65
CA THR A 222 16.52 5.02 -37.98
C THR A 222 15.71 5.72 -39.06
N VAL A 223 16.29 5.91 -40.24
CA VAL A 223 15.56 6.49 -41.39
C VAL A 223 14.58 5.45 -41.93
N GLY A 224 13.29 5.79 -42.00
CA GLY A 224 12.26 4.90 -42.55
C GLY A 224 12.46 4.66 -44.04
N SER A 225 12.20 3.42 -44.49
CA SER A 225 12.40 3.01 -45.90
C SER A 225 11.38 3.64 -46.87
N VAL A 226 10.18 3.99 -46.37
CA VAL A 226 9.03 4.38 -47.21
C VAL A 226 8.84 5.91 -47.28
N ASN A 227 9.11 6.61 -46.18
CA ASN A 227 9.03 8.07 -46.07
C ASN A 227 10.27 8.54 -45.31
N ALA A 228 10.79 9.74 -45.61
CA ALA A 228 11.94 10.35 -44.92
C ALA A 228 11.66 10.78 -43.45
N CYS A 229 10.69 10.13 -42.80
CA CYS A 229 10.41 10.27 -41.38
C CYS A 229 11.37 9.37 -40.58
N MET A 230 11.89 9.87 -39.47
CA MET A 230 12.73 9.08 -38.57
C MET A 230 11.84 8.13 -37.75
N GLU A 231 11.91 6.84 -38.04
CA GLU A 231 11.27 5.82 -37.20
C GLU A 231 12.10 5.64 -35.93
N THR A 232 11.43 5.81 -34.79
CA THR A 232 12.04 5.75 -33.47
C THR A 232 11.64 4.44 -32.80
N TYR A 233 12.67 3.68 -32.43
CA TYR A 233 12.56 2.40 -31.76
C TYR A 233 13.11 2.50 -30.34
N LEU A 234 12.46 1.81 -29.41
CA LEU A 234 12.80 1.79 -28.01
C LEU A 234 13.60 0.54 -27.69
N GLN A 235 14.77 0.71 -27.10
CA GLN A 235 15.51 -0.38 -26.49
C GLN A 235 14.94 -0.60 -25.10
N LEU A 236 14.69 -1.87 -24.80
CA LEU A 236 13.91 -2.26 -23.65
C LEU A 236 14.66 -3.34 -22.89
N SER A 237 14.69 -3.18 -21.58
CA SER A 237 15.23 -4.17 -20.67
C SER A 237 14.62 -5.56 -20.91
N ASN A 238 15.44 -6.61 -21.00
CA ASN A 238 15.00 -8.01 -21.19
C ASN A 238 14.04 -8.25 -22.39
N TRP A 239 14.09 -7.44 -23.45
CA TRP A 239 13.29 -7.63 -24.66
C TRP A 239 14.21 -7.71 -25.88
N LEU A 240 14.04 -8.75 -26.71
CA LEU A 240 15.05 -9.16 -27.70
C LEU A 240 15.07 -8.32 -29.00
N ARG A 241 14.07 -7.46 -29.23
CA ARG A 241 13.92 -6.68 -30.47
C ARG A 241 13.63 -5.22 -30.13
N ASP A 242 14.24 -4.26 -30.82
CA ASP A 242 13.90 -2.85 -30.61
C ASP A 242 12.40 -2.62 -30.93
N ALA A 243 11.65 -2.01 -30.02
CA ALA A 243 10.18 -1.88 -30.16
C ALA A 243 9.77 -0.53 -30.74
N PRO A 244 8.99 -0.46 -31.83
CA PRO A 244 8.53 0.81 -32.38
C PRO A 244 7.49 1.46 -31.44
N ILE A 245 7.44 2.81 -31.42
CA ILE A 245 6.47 3.56 -30.62
C ILE A 245 5.02 3.15 -30.92
N SER A 246 4.72 2.66 -32.13
CA SER A 246 3.40 2.16 -32.54
C SER A 246 2.89 0.96 -31.73
N LEU A 247 3.80 0.15 -31.13
CA LEU A 247 3.47 -1.05 -30.34
C LEU A 247 3.08 -0.73 -28.88
N LEU A 248 3.30 0.51 -28.43
CA LEU A 248 2.96 0.95 -27.08
C LEU A 248 1.44 1.10 -26.88
N SER A 249 0.96 0.90 -25.66
CA SER A 249 -0.43 1.15 -25.29
C SER A 249 -0.67 2.59 -24.80
N ASP A 250 -1.91 3.05 -24.93
CA ASP A 250 -2.43 4.32 -24.41
C ASP A 250 -3.33 4.14 -23.16
N ASP A 251 -3.48 2.90 -22.70
CA ASP A 251 -4.31 2.52 -21.56
C ASP A 251 -3.49 2.48 -20.25
N ASP A 252 -4.18 2.36 -19.13
CA ASP A 252 -3.53 2.14 -17.83
C ASP A 252 -3.16 0.67 -17.65
N PHE A 253 -2.06 0.42 -16.95
CA PHE A 253 -1.56 -0.92 -16.68
C PHE A 253 -2.33 -1.60 -15.53
N THR A 254 -2.37 -2.94 -15.54
CA THR A 254 -3.07 -3.71 -14.50
C THR A 254 -2.15 -4.02 -13.30
N LEU A 255 -2.76 -4.43 -12.18
CA LEU A 255 -1.98 -4.86 -11.02
C LEU A 255 -1.13 -6.11 -11.34
N GLU A 256 -1.67 -7.04 -12.14
CA GLU A 256 -0.98 -8.25 -12.62
C GLU A 256 0.29 -7.92 -13.43
N GLU A 257 0.24 -6.90 -14.28
CA GLU A 257 1.41 -6.42 -15.05
C GLU A 257 2.48 -5.80 -14.15
N CYS A 258 2.06 -5.14 -13.07
CA CYS A 258 2.96 -4.68 -12.02
C CYS A 258 3.57 -5.85 -11.23
N GLU A 259 2.80 -6.93 -11.00
CA GLU A 259 3.30 -8.11 -10.29
C GLU A 259 4.36 -8.86 -11.10
N ASP A 260 4.08 -9.11 -12.38
CA ASP A 260 5.00 -9.70 -13.35
C ASP A 260 6.33 -8.92 -13.46
N LEU A 261 6.26 -7.58 -13.52
CA LEU A 261 7.45 -6.73 -13.50
C LEU A 261 8.29 -6.94 -12.22
N ARG A 262 7.65 -7.04 -11.04
CA ARG A 262 8.34 -7.33 -9.78
C ARG A 262 8.94 -8.74 -9.78
N GLU A 263 8.26 -9.74 -10.34
CA GLU A 263 8.79 -11.10 -10.46
C GLU A 263 10.06 -11.11 -11.33
N ARG A 264 10.06 -10.42 -12.48
CA ARG A 264 11.23 -10.31 -13.35
C ARG A 264 12.40 -9.55 -12.72
N VAL A 265 12.14 -8.52 -11.91
CA VAL A 265 13.17 -7.84 -11.10
C VAL A 265 13.72 -8.76 -10.00
N LYS A 266 12.87 -9.53 -9.31
CA LYS A 266 13.31 -10.53 -8.31
C LYS A 266 14.14 -11.66 -8.94
N ALA A 267 13.81 -12.06 -10.16
CA ALA A 267 14.57 -13.04 -10.94
C ALA A 267 15.91 -12.52 -11.47
N GLY A 268 16.26 -11.24 -11.23
CA GLY A 268 17.52 -10.64 -11.67
C GLY A 268 17.58 -10.27 -13.15
N LEU A 269 16.48 -10.44 -13.90
CA LEU A 269 16.38 -10.11 -15.33
C LEU A 269 16.40 -8.60 -15.60
N LEU A 270 16.08 -7.81 -14.57
CA LEU A 270 15.93 -6.35 -14.64
C LEU A 270 16.69 -5.69 -13.50
N LYS A 271 17.46 -4.63 -13.80
CA LYS A 271 18.14 -3.83 -12.77
C LYS A 271 17.10 -3.13 -11.91
N ARG A 272 17.22 -3.25 -10.59
CA ARG A 272 16.32 -2.58 -9.65
C ARG A 272 16.78 -1.12 -9.45
N PRO A 273 15.94 -0.11 -9.70
CA PRO A 273 16.33 1.29 -9.53
C PRO A 273 16.50 1.68 -8.05
N THR A 274 17.42 2.60 -7.77
CA THR A 274 17.60 3.25 -6.46
C THR A 274 16.46 4.23 -6.20
N VAL A 275 16.12 4.50 -4.93
CA VAL A 275 15.13 5.53 -4.57
C VAL A 275 15.50 6.91 -5.16
N VAL A 276 16.77 7.32 -5.02
CA VAL A 276 17.26 8.62 -5.50
C VAL A 276 17.07 8.79 -7.02
N ASP A 277 17.50 7.80 -7.81
CA ASP A 277 17.35 7.82 -9.27
C ASP A 277 15.87 7.87 -9.68
N PHE A 278 15.03 7.12 -8.95
CA PHE A 278 13.58 7.05 -9.19
C PHE A 278 12.89 8.37 -8.90
N GLU A 279 13.22 9.04 -7.80
CA GLU A 279 12.67 10.35 -7.41
C GLU A 279 13.10 11.46 -8.38
N LEU A 280 14.38 11.52 -8.73
CA LEU A 280 14.90 12.48 -9.72
C LEU A 280 14.21 12.30 -11.07
N LYS A 281 14.07 11.04 -11.53
CA LYS A 281 13.38 10.74 -12.79
C LYS A 281 11.89 11.10 -12.73
N ALA A 282 11.22 10.81 -11.61
CA ALA A 282 9.82 11.18 -11.42
C ALA A 282 9.62 12.69 -11.45
N HIS A 283 10.53 13.47 -10.86
CA HIS A 283 10.49 14.93 -10.92
C HIS A 283 10.64 15.46 -12.35
N VAL A 284 11.57 14.91 -13.14
CA VAL A 284 11.77 15.30 -14.56
C VAL A 284 10.55 15.01 -15.41
N LEU A 285 9.86 13.89 -15.19
CA LEU A 285 8.67 13.50 -15.95
C LEU A 285 7.36 14.10 -15.44
N HIS A 286 7.34 14.64 -14.23
CA HIS A 286 6.11 15.02 -13.54
C HIS A 286 5.31 16.06 -14.32
N GLU A 287 5.96 17.08 -14.88
CA GLU A 287 5.28 18.13 -15.67
C GLU A 287 4.64 17.53 -16.92
N ASP A 288 5.40 16.76 -17.70
CA ASP A 288 4.95 16.18 -18.98
C ASP A 288 3.79 15.19 -18.77
N ILE A 289 3.91 14.28 -17.79
CA ILE A 289 2.85 13.32 -17.43
C ILE A 289 1.59 14.04 -16.96
N THR A 290 1.73 15.03 -16.07
CA THR A 290 0.60 15.77 -15.49
C THR A 290 -0.11 16.61 -16.54
N LYS A 291 0.64 17.35 -17.37
CA LYS A 291 0.12 18.15 -18.48
C LYS A 291 -0.63 17.30 -19.50
N HIS A 292 -0.07 16.16 -19.90
CA HIS A 292 -0.72 15.23 -20.81
C HIS A 292 -2.00 14.60 -20.20
N TRP A 293 -1.97 14.23 -18.92
CA TRP A 293 -3.17 13.74 -18.22
C TRP A 293 -4.28 14.79 -18.15
N ILE A 294 -3.95 16.03 -17.76
CA ILE A 294 -4.90 17.16 -17.72
C ILE A 294 -5.51 17.40 -19.11
N ASN A 295 -4.69 17.45 -20.16
CA ASN A 295 -5.17 17.67 -21.53
C ASN A 295 -6.12 16.54 -21.99
N ARG A 296 -5.80 15.27 -21.67
CA ARG A 296 -6.65 14.11 -21.98
C ARG A 296 -7.98 14.16 -21.22
N GLU A 297 -7.97 14.56 -19.95
CA GLU A 297 -9.20 14.67 -19.15
C GLU A 297 -10.07 15.84 -19.61
N ILE A 298 -9.50 17.01 -19.93
CA ILE A 298 -10.22 18.14 -20.54
C ILE A 298 -10.91 17.68 -21.83
N ALA A 299 -10.20 16.97 -22.72
CA ALA A 299 -10.77 16.45 -23.96
C ALA A 299 -11.84 15.36 -23.73
N LEU A 300 -11.80 14.64 -22.61
CA LEU A 300 -12.82 13.67 -22.21
C LEU A 300 -14.07 14.38 -21.66
N LEU A 301 -13.89 15.34 -20.75
CA LEU A 301 -14.98 16.16 -20.19
C LEU A 301 -15.67 16.98 -21.29
N GLN A 302 -14.93 17.58 -22.22
CA GLN A 302 -15.53 18.29 -23.36
C GLN A 302 -16.39 17.36 -24.23
N ARG A 303 -15.98 16.10 -24.44
CA ARG A 303 -16.80 15.11 -25.13
C ARG A 303 -18.08 14.76 -24.36
N ARG A 304 -17.99 14.56 -23.04
CA ARG A 304 -19.16 14.35 -22.16
C ARG A 304 -20.13 15.54 -22.19
N ILE A 305 -19.62 16.78 -22.12
CA ILE A 305 -20.41 18.02 -22.23
C ILE A 305 -21.09 18.11 -23.60
N ASN A 306 -20.37 17.85 -24.69
CA ASN A 306 -20.93 17.88 -26.05
C ASN A 306 -22.03 16.84 -26.27
N HIS A 307 -21.92 15.67 -25.65
CA HIS A 307 -22.94 14.60 -25.66
C HIS A 307 -24.17 14.99 -24.81
N ALA A 308 -23.96 15.52 -23.61
CA ALA A 308 -25.04 15.99 -22.73
C ALA A 308 -25.82 17.20 -23.31
N ASN A 309 -25.13 18.08 -24.02
CA ASN A 309 -25.72 19.20 -24.75
C ASN A 309 -26.74 18.71 -25.79
N GLU A 310 -27.79 19.50 -26.02
CA GLU A 310 -28.93 19.09 -26.87
C GLU A 310 -28.51 18.74 -28.31
N LYS A 311 -27.47 19.40 -28.84
CA LYS A 311 -26.89 19.08 -30.15
C LYS A 311 -26.21 17.70 -30.21
N GLY A 312 -25.79 17.13 -29.09
CA GLY A 312 -25.31 15.75 -28.98
C GLY A 312 -26.47 14.76 -28.99
N ARG A 313 -27.45 14.95 -28.09
CA ARG A 313 -28.68 14.14 -28.05
C ARG A 313 -29.44 14.11 -29.39
N ARG A 314 -29.52 15.24 -30.12
CA ARG A 314 -30.13 15.30 -31.47
C ARG A 314 -29.31 14.57 -32.56
N ARG A 315 -28.02 14.27 -32.35
CA ARG A 315 -27.20 13.44 -33.26
C ARG A 315 -27.37 11.94 -33.00
N GLU A 316 -27.52 11.55 -31.74
CA GLU A 316 -27.68 10.14 -31.34
C GLU A 316 -29.13 9.66 -31.46
N TYR A 317 -30.11 10.55 -31.24
CA TYR A 317 -31.54 10.26 -31.42
C TYR A 317 -32.22 11.28 -32.36
N PRO A 318 -31.91 11.29 -33.67
CA PRO A 318 -32.52 12.23 -34.62
C PRO A 318 -34.05 12.08 -34.78
N LEU A 319 -34.61 10.93 -34.38
CA LEU A 319 -36.00 10.55 -34.65
C LEU A 319 -36.97 10.78 -33.48
N LEU A 320 -36.49 10.94 -32.24
CA LEU A 320 -37.36 11.15 -31.07
C LEU A 320 -37.99 12.56 -31.00
N PHE A 321 -37.45 13.53 -31.74
CA PHE A 321 -37.96 14.91 -31.81
C PHE A 321 -38.94 15.16 -32.97
N LYS A 322 -39.46 14.12 -33.62
CA LYS A 322 -40.45 14.21 -34.73
C LYS A 322 -41.84 13.67 -34.39
N LEU A 323 -42.10 13.35 -33.12
CA LEU A 323 -43.35 12.72 -32.64
C LEU A 323 -44.03 13.52 -31.51
N LEU A 324 -43.85 14.85 -31.53
CA LEU A 324 -44.62 15.86 -30.84
C LEU A 324 -44.91 16.99 -31.84
#